data_AF-A0A3D1DQF7-F1
#
_entry.id   AF-A0A3D1DQF7-F1
#
_cell.length_a   1.000
_cell.length_b   1.000
_cell.length_c   1.000
_cell.angle_alpha   90.00
_cell.angle_beta   90.00
_cell.angle_gamma   90.00
#
_symmetry.space_group_name_H-M   'P 1'
#
loop_
_entity.id
_entity.type
_entity.pdbx_description
1 polymer ?
#
loop_
_entity_poly.entity_id
_entity_poly.type
_entity_poly.pdbx_seq_one_letter_code
_entity_poly.pdbx_strand_id
1 'polypeptide(L)'
;MEFHETTLENGLTVIAELNQAAQSVATGVFVRTGSRDETEDVSGVSHFLEHMAFKGNDVYTADDVNRIFDELGANYNASTSEEVTQFYAAILPEYLPNAIEMLSTLLYPSLRQDDFEMEKNVILEEIGMYDDQPTFTAYEQAMQAHFPTHPLGWKILGTSDSVSALTAESMRQYHADHYRTGNMVLVVAGRADWDDVCRLVEEHCGSFPGGRIQRDTSAPPVGGQTQVIERPSSLQQHVMQLAPAPAADHRLRYAAELLGVIVGDHSSSRLYWELVDPGHAESADLAYNDYDGTGTWLTYLGCRPETVGENLERIHSVYDQVNREGISPTELEQAQNRIASAIVLRSERPMGRLGALGINWVYLGQYRSVQDDLDTVAGITVDDIGQLLAEYPLDAVSTATVGPLSSL
;
A
#
# COMPACT_ATOMS: atom_id res chain seq x y z
N MET A 1 0.79 19.24 -18.04
CA MET A 1 0.31 18.88 -16.70
C MET A 1 0.58 20.07 -15.83
N GLU A 2 -0.45 20.61 -15.20
CA GLU A 2 -0.37 21.79 -14.32
C GLU A 2 -0.78 21.37 -12.92
N PHE A 3 0.04 21.69 -11.93
CA PHE A 3 -0.24 21.37 -10.53
C PHE A 3 -1.01 22.51 -9.87
N HIS A 4 -2.05 22.15 -9.14
CA HIS A 4 -2.85 23.06 -8.33
C HIS A 4 -2.99 22.52 -6.92
N GLU A 5 -3.10 23.42 -5.95
CA GLU A 5 -3.25 23.11 -4.54
C GLU A 5 -4.15 24.16 -3.89
N THR A 6 -5.01 23.71 -2.98
CA THR A 6 -5.69 24.57 -2.02
C THR A 6 -5.97 23.82 -0.73
N THR A 7 -6.33 24.56 0.32
CA THR A 7 -6.82 24.01 1.58
C THR A 7 -8.14 24.69 1.90
N LEU A 8 -9.19 23.90 2.14
CA LEU A 8 -10.49 24.42 2.53
C LEU A 8 -10.45 24.99 3.96
N GLU A 9 -11.46 25.78 4.35
CA GLU A 9 -11.54 26.35 5.71
C GLU A 9 -11.56 25.27 6.81
N ASN A 10 -12.11 24.09 6.50
CA ASN A 10 -12.14 22.95 7.41
C ASN A 10 -10.80 22.20 7.51
N GLY A 11 -9.78 22.57 6.74
CA GLY A 11 -8.45 21.96 6.75
C GLY A 11 -8.23 20.82 5.74
N LEU A 12 -9.23 20.50 4.91
CA LEU A 12 -9.07 19.50 3.85
C LEU A 12 -8.11 20.01 2.79
N THR A 13 -7.06 19.25 2.53
CA THR A 13 -6.13 19.56 1.45
C THR A 13 -6.65 19.00 0.13
N VAL A 14 -6.66 19.83 -0.90
CA VAL A 14 -7.09 19.48 -2.25
C VAL A 14 -5.93 19.75 -3.20
N ILE A 15 -5.49 18.71 -3.90
CA ILE A 15 -4.44 18.82 -4.91
C ILE A 15 -4.94 18.32 -6.26
N ALA A 16 -4.42 18.90 -7.33
CA ALA A 16 -4.72 18.42 -8.66
C ALA A 16 -3.53 18.50 -9.61
N GLU A 17 -3.43 17.53 -10.52
CA GLU A 17 -2.56 17.61 -11.69
C GLU A 17 -3.40 17.54 -12.97
N LEU A 18 -3.66 18.73 -13.54
CA LEU A 18 -4.60 18.88 -14.64
C LEU A 18 -3.93 18.74 -16.00
N ASN A 19 -4.61 18.04 -16.90
CA ASN A 19 -4.18 17.81 -18.27
C ASN A 19 -5.36 17.92 -19.23
N GLN A 20 -5.48 19.05 -19.92
CA GLN A 20 -6.56 19.30 -20.89
C GLN A 20 -6.52 18.38 -22.13
N ALA A 21 -5.39 17.71 -22.40
CA ALA A 21 -5.30 16.74 -23.49
C ALA A 21 -5.88 15.36 -23.12
N ALA A 22 -6.01 15.06 -21.82
CA ALA A 22 -6.59 13.81 -21.36
C ALA A 22 -8.08 13.71 -21.76
N GLN A 23 -8.58 12.50 -21.90
CA GLN A 23 -10.00 12.23 -22.21
C GLN A 23 -10.75 11.61 -21.03
N SER A 24 -10.08 11.49 -19.88
CA SER A 24 -10.63 11.02 -18.62
C SER A 24 -10.05 11.84 -17.47
N VAL A 25 -10.67 11.69 -16.30
CA VAL A 25 -10.20 12.23 -15.04
C VAL A 25 -10.31 11.14 -13.99
N ALA A 26 -9.34 11.12 -13.08
CA ALA A 26 -9.35 10.28 -11.89
C ALA A 26 -9.41 11.20 -10.68
N THR A 27 -10.23 10.84 -9.70
CA THR A 27 -10.36 11.55 -8.43
C THR A 27 -10.36 10.53 -7.31
N GLY A 28 -9.81 10.90 -6.16
CA GLY A 28 -9.78 10.02 -5.00
C GLY A 28 -9.43 10.77 -3.73
N VAL A 29 -9.79 10.16 -2.60
CA VAL A 29 -9.44 10.66 -1.27
C VAL A 29 -8.59 9.62 -0.57
N PHE A 30 -7.45 10.09 -0.06
CA PHE A 30 -6.49 9.28 0.67
C PHE A 30 -6.54 9.71 2.13
N VAL A 31 -6.92 8.78 3.00
CA VAL A 31 -6.97 8.97 4.44
C VAL A 31 -5.70 8.36 5.02
N ARG A 32 -4.91 9.15 5.77
CA ARG A 32 -3.70 8.67 6.44
C ARG A 32 -4.07 7.89 7.69
N THR A 33 -4.70 6.75 7.48
CA THR A 33 -5.12 5.79 8.51
C THR A 33 -5.11 4.39 7.91
N GLY A 34 -4.75 3.40 8.70
CA GLY A 34 -4.79 1.98 8.32
C GLY A 34 -4.65 1.09 9.54
N SER A 35 -4.28 -0.18 9.36
CA SER A 35 -4.15 -1.12 10.49
C SER A 35 -3.11 -0.67 11.53
N ARG A 36 -2.13 0.15 11.16
CA ARG A 36 -1.11 0.67 12.09
C ARG A 36 -1.66 1.68 13.10
N ASP A 37 -2.81 2.27 12.82
CA ASP A 37 -3.43 3.32 13.63
C ASP A 37 -4.55 2.77 14.53
N GLU A 38 -4.73 1.45 14.53
CA GLU A 38 -5.74 0.76 15.34
C GLU A 38 -5.26 0.56 16.78
N THR A 39 -6.18 0.16 17.66
CA THR A 39 -5.86 -0.45 18.95
C THR A 39 -6.20 -1.93 18.93
N GLU A 40 -5.68 -2.71 19.89
CA GLU A 40 -5.97 -4.15 20.00
C GLU A 40 -7.49 -4.43 20.01
N ASP A 41 -8.26 -3.58 20.70
CA ASP A 41 -9.72 -3.70 20.84
C ASP A 41 -10.49 -3.48 19.52
N VAL A 42 -9.86 -2.85 18.53
CA VAL A 42 -10.48 -2.53 17.24
C VAL A 42 -9.68 -3.04 16.05
N SER A 43 -8.81 -4.03 16.25
CA SER A 43 -8.01 -4.60 15.16
C SER A 43 -8.89 -5.13 14.01
N GLY A 44 -8.63 -4.66 12.79
CA GLY A 44 -9.39 -4.90 11.57
C GLY A 44 -10.45 -3.85 11.25
N VAL A 45 -10.64 -2.83 12.11
CA VAL A 45 -11.68 -1.81 11.91
C VAL A 45 -11.46 -0.95 10.68
N SER A 46 -10.21 -0.71 10.27
CA SER A 46 -9.90 0.14 9.10
C SER A 46 -10.41 -0.48 7.82
N HIS A 47 -10.11 -1.77 7.61
CA HIS A 47 -10.57 -2.55 6.48
C HIS A 47 -12.09 -2.75 6.54
N PHE A 48 -12.63 -3.06 7.72
CA PHE A 48 -14.08 -3.22 7.85
C PHE A 48 -14.83 -1.90 7.61
N LEU A 49 -14.27 -0.76 8.01
CA LEU A 49 -14.84 0.56 7.73
C LEU A 49 -14.85 0.87 6.24
N GLU A 50 -13.83 0.44 5.51
CA GLU A 50 -13.79 0.55 4.05
C GLU A 50 -14.98 -0.18 3.39
N HIS A 51 -15.30 -1.41 3.81
CA HIS A 51 -16.49 -2.12 3.33
C HIS A 51 -17.78 -1.38 3.71
N MET A 52 -17.84 -0.88 4.95
CA MET A 52 -19.00 -0.14 5.46
C MET A 52 -19.21 1.19 4.73
N ALA A 53 -18.18 1.80 4.16
CA ALA A 53 -18.28 2.98 3.32
C ALA A 53 -19.22 2.76 2.12
N PHE A 54 -19.16 1.59 1.50
CA PHE A 54 -20.00 1.23 0.35
C PHE A 54 -21.44 0.87 0.71
N LYS A 55 -21.78 0.82 2.01
CA LYS A 55 -23.18 0.66 2.44
C LYS A 55 -23.97 1.96 2.30
N GLY A 56 -23.29 3.07 2.07
CA GLY A 56 -23.90 4.37 1.79
C GLY A 56 -24.38 5.07 3.06
N ASN A 57 -25.29 6.04 2.87
CA ASN A 57 -25.77 6.92 3.92
C ASN A 57 -27.31 7.01 3.94
N ASP A 58 -27.86 8.03 4.59
CA ASP A 58 -29.31 8.23 4.71
C ASP A 58 -29.95 8.67 3.38
N VAL A 59 -29.15 9.11 2.41
CA VAL A 59 -29.59 9.56 1.08
C VAL A 59 -29.42 8.44 0.05
N TYR A 60 -28.27 7.76 0.07
CA TYR A 60 -27.92 6.71 -0.89
C TYR A 60 -27.82 5.37 -0.19
N THR A 61 -28.57 4.39 -0.68
CA THR A 61 -28.41 2.99 -0.30
C THR A 61 -27.14 2.39 -0.92
N ALA A 62 -26.73 1.20 -0.46
CA ALA A 62 -25.65 0.46 -1.09
C ALA A 62 -25.91 0.21 -2.59
N ASP A 63 -27.16 -0.11 -2.94
CA ASP A 63 -27.59 -0.32 -4.33
C ASP A 63 -27.52 0.97 -5.15
N ASP A 64 -27.84 2.12 -4.56
CA ASP A 64 -27.68 3.41 -5.23
C ASP A 64 -26.21 3.74 -5.50
N VAL A 65 -25.34 3.54 -4.52
CA VAL A 65 -23.89 3.77 -4.68
C VAL A 65 -23.36 2.95 -5.87
N ASN A 66 -23.63 1.65 -5.89
CA ASN A 66 -23.17 0.77 -6.96
C ASN A 66 -23.80 1.14 -8.31
N ARG A 67 -25.11 1.34 -8.35
CA ARG A 67 -25.83 1.70 -9.58
C ARG A 67 -25.34 3.03 -10.15
N ILE A 68 -25.11 4.05 -9.32
CA ILE A 68 -24.63 5.34 -9.77
C ILE A 68 -23.25 5.17 -10.41
N PHE A 69 -22.29 4.54 -9.73
CA PHE A 69 -20.96 4.32 -10.33
C PHE A 69 -21.01 3.53 -11.65
N ASP A 70 -21.86 2.49 -11.72
CA ASP A 70 -22.09 1.72 -12.96
C ASP A 70 -22.68 2.56 -14.09
N GLU A 71 -23.65 3.44 -13.79
CA GLU A 71 -24.26 4.35 -14.77
C GLU A 71 -23.26 5.38 -15.33
N LEU A 72 -22.25 5.77 -14.54
CA LEU A 72 -21.15 6.63 -15.00
C LEU A 72 -20.11 5.87 -15.84
N GLY A 73 -20.15 4.53 -15.84
CA GLY A 73 -19.07 3.70 -16.35
C GLY A 73 -17.76 3.89 -15.58
N ALA A 74 -17.85 4.14 -14.28
CA ALA A 74 -16.71 4.42 -13.43
C ALA A 74 -15.85 3.17 -13.22
N ASN A 75 -14.53 3.33 -13.31
CA ASN A 75 -13.60 2.40 -12.68
C ASN A 75 -13.30 2.93 -11.28
N TYR A 76 -14.00 2.40 -10.29
CA TYR A 76 -13.92 2.84 -8.90
C TYR A 76 -13.55 1.67 -8.00
N ASN A 77 -12.87 1.97 -6.90
CA ASN A 77 -12.61 1.01 -5.84
C ASN A 77 -12.20 1.73 -4.55
N ALA A 78 -11.97 0.94 -3.51
CA ALA A 78 -11.20 1.34 -2.36
C ALA A 78 -10.09 0.31 -2.07
N SER A 79 -9.19 0.69 -1.17
CA SER A 79 -8.25 -0.28 -0.60
C SER A 79 -7.73 0.26 0.73
N THR A 80 -7.53 -0.65 1.68
CA THR A 80 -6.89 -0.37 2.96
C THR A 80 -5.54 -1.06 3.06
N SER A 81 -4.53 -0.30 3.48
CA SER A 81 -3.19 -0.80 3.80
C SER A 81 -2.91 -0.65 5.29
N GLU A 82 -1.67 -0.91 5.71
CA GLU A 82 -1.23 -0.64 7.07
C GLU A 82 -1.35 0.83 7.43
N GLU A 83 -1.24 1.76 6.47
CA GLU A 83 -1.08 3.19 6.78
C GLU A 83 -2.01 4.13 6.01
N VAL A 84 -2.65 3.63 4.96
CA VAL A 84 -3.49 4.44 4.08
C VAL A 84 -4.73 3.64 3.67
N THR A 85 -5.90 4.27 3.84
CA THR A 85 -7.15 3.88 3.18
C THR A 85 -7.43 4.88 2.07
N GLN A 86 -7.67 4.38 0.86
CA GLN A 86 -7.99 5.22 -0.31
C GLN A 86 -9.32 4.84 -0.92
N PHE A 87 -10.08 5.83 -1.37
CA PHE A 87 -11.30 5.67 -2.16
C PHE A 87 -11.12 6.46 -3.46
N TYR A 88 -11.35 5.84 -4.61
CA TYR A 88 -11.07 6.49 -5.89
C TYR A 88 -12.03 6.09 -7.00
N ALA A 89 -12.09 6.93 -8.04
CA ALA A 89 -12.81 6.67 -9.27
C ALA A 89 -12.08 7.28 -10.47
N ALA A 90 -12.05 6.57 -11.60
CA ALA A 90 -11.71 7.11 -12.92
C ALA A 90 -12.94 7.08 -13.83
N ILE A 91 -13.23 8.23 -14.42
CA ILE A 91 -14.49 8.55 -15.09
C ILE A 91 -14.26 9.46 -16.30
N LEU A 92 -15.31 9.65 -17.12
CA LEU A 92 -15.33 10.69 -18.15
C LEU A 92 -15.49 12.08 -17.50
N PRO A 93 -14.84 13.15 -18.02
CA PRO A 93 -14.78 14.46 -17.35
C PRO A 93 -16.13 15.06 -16.95
N GLU A 94 -17.18 14.86 -17.76
CA GLU A 94 -18.53 15.35 -17.49
C GLU A 94 -19.18 14.75 -16.23
N TYR A 95 -18.68 13.62 -15.75
CA TYR A 95 -19.18 12.92 -14.56
C TYR A 95 -18.38 13.22 -13.29
N LEU A 96 -17.40 14.12 -13.35
CA LEU A 96 -16.62 14.53 -12.18
C LEU A 96 -17.48 15.04 -11.01
N PRO A 97 -18.55 15.83 -11.23
CA PRO A 97 -19.46 16.21 -10.14
C PRO A 97 -20.04 14.99 -9.39
N ASN A 98 -20.55 14.00 -10.13
CA ASN A 98 -21.13 12.79 -9.55
C ASN A 98 -20.07 11.97 -8.80
N ALA A 99 -18.85 11.87 -9.33
CA ALA A 99 -17.78 11.13 -8.67
C ALA A 99 -17.36 11.78 -7.35
N ILE A 100 -17.25 13.11 -7.28
CA ILE A 100 -16.92 13.83 -6.03
C ILE A 100 -18.05 13.67 -5.01
N GLU A 101 -19.31 13.79 -5.45
CA GLU A 101 -20.48 13.55 -4.59
C GLU A 101 -20.48 12.12 -4.01
N MET A 102 -20.25 11.10 -4.83
CA MET A 102 -20.20 9.71 -4.38
C MET A 102 -19.02 9.44 -3.46
N LEU A 103 -17.81 9.94 -3.77
CA LEU A 103 -16.67 9.82 -2.87
C LEU A 103 -16.93 10.51 -1.53
N SER A 104 -17.59 11.68 -1.52
CA SER A 104 -17.99 12.34 -0.29
C SER A 104 -18.95 11.50 0.55
N THR A 105 -19.85 10.76 -0.10
CA THR A 105 -20.79 9.82 0.53
C THR A 105 -20.06 8.62 1.16
N LEU A 106 -19.07 8.06 0.46
CA LEU A 106 -18.25 6.96 0.98
C LEU A 106 -17.42 7.39 2.20
N LEU A 107 -16.98 8.64 2.28
CA LEU A 107 -16.19 9.13 3.42
C LEU A 107 -17.01 9.34 4.69
N TYR A 108 -18.32 9.62 4.58
CA TYR A 108 -19.22 9.81 5.72
C TYR A 108 -20.50 8.95 5.57
N PRO A 109 -20.37 7.62 5.66
CA PRO A 109 -21.49 6.68 5.57
C PRO A 109 -22.32 6.73 6.87
N SER A 110 -23.55 6.20 6.83
CA SER A 110 -24.42 6.19 8.02
C SER A 110 -24.03 5.16 9.08
N LEU A 111 -23.15 4.19 8.74
CA LEU A 111 -22.68 3.12 9.65
C LEU A 111 -23.83 2.46 10.43
N ARG A 112 -24.87 2.06 9.67
CA ARG A 112 -26.11 1.48 10.21
C ARG A 112 -25.82 0.13 10.87
N GLN A 113 -26.51 -0.14 11.98
CA GLN A 113 -26.31 -1.37 12.75
C GLN A 113 -26.60 -2.64 11.94
N ASP A 114 -27.66 -2.66 11.15
CA ASP A 114 -28.05 -3.84 10.37
C ASP A 114 -27.05 -4.14 9.26
N ASP A 115 -26.55 -3.10 8.58
CA ASP A 115 -25.49 -3.25 7.57
C ASP A 115 -24.19 -3.75 8.19
N PHE A 116 -23.85 -3.25 9.38
CA PHE A 116 -22.66 -3.66 10.12
C PHE A 116 -22.72 -5.16 10.48
N GLU A 117 -23.83 -5.63 11.05
CA GLU A 117 -23.95 -7.06 11.39
C GLU A 117 -23.98 -7.95 10.15
N MET A 118 -24.54 -7.49 9.03
CA MET A 118 -24.51 -8.23 7.77
C MET A 118 -23.07 -8.34 7.25
N GLU A 119 -22.39 -7.20 7.14
CA GLU A 119 -21.07 -7.10 6.54
C GLU A 119 -19.99 -7.77 7.41
N LYS A 120 -20.17 -7.81 8.74
CA LYS A 120 -19.29 -8.57 9.65
C LYS A 120 -19.15 -10.02 9.21
N ASN A 121 -20.23 -10.66 8.75
CA ASN A 121 -20.16 -12.05 8.28
C ASN A 121 -19.36 -12.17 6.97
N VAL A 122 -19.45 -11.16 6.09
CA VAL A 122 -18.67 -11.13 4.84
C VAL A 122 -17.18 -11.03 5.17
N ILE A 123 -16.79 -10.16 6.11
CA ILE A 123 -15.40 -10.01 6.55
C ILE A 123 -14.88 -11.31 7.20
N LEU A 124 -15.69 -11.99 8.02
CA LEU A 124 -15.28 -13.26 8.63
C LEU A 124 -15.03 -14.37 7.60
N GLU A 125 -15.83 -14.45 6.54
CA GLU A 125 -15.59 -15.36 5.42
C GLU A 125 -14.34 -14.96 4.63
N GLU A 126 -14.11 -13.66 4.43
CA GLU A 126 -12.91 -13.15 3.77
C GLU A 126 -11.64 -13.49 4.55
N ILE A 127 -11.63 -13.31 5.88
CA ILE A 127 -10.53 -13.75 6.75
C ILE A 127 -10.26 -15.24 6.54
N GLY A 128 -11.30 -16.08 6.52
CA GLY A 128 -11.15 -17.51 6.25
C GLY A 128 -10.53 -17.81 4.89
N MET A 129 -10.95 -17.08 3.84
CA MET A 129 -10.41 -17.22 2.48
C MET A 129 -8.92 -16.82 2.41
N TYR A 130 -8.50 -15.79 3.14
CA TYR A 130 -7.11 -15.34 3.19
C TYR A 130 -6.23 -16.24 4.08
N ASP A 131 -6.75 -16.74 5.19
CA ASP A 131 -6.08 -17.74 6.02
C ASP A 131 -5.84 -19.05 5.24
N ASP A 132 -6.62 -19.32 4.19
CA ASP A 132 -6.40 -20.45 3.29
C ASP A 132 -5.32 -20.23 2.22
N GLN A 133 -4.83 -19.00 2.04
CA GLN A 133 -3.77 -18.65 1.11
C GLN A 133 -2.40 -18.67 1.79
N PRO A 134 -1.51 -19.64 1.47
CA PRO A 134 -0.22 -19.79 2.16
C PRO A 134 0.69 -18.55 2.07
N THR A 135 0.65 -17.84 0.95
CA THR A 135 1.44 -16.62 0.73
C THR A 135 1.01 -15.48 1.65
N PHE A 136 -0.30 -15.31 1.85
CA PHE A 136 -0.84 -14.28 2.72
C PHE A 136 -0.54 -14.59 4.19
N THR A 137 -0.74 -15.86 4.60
CA THR A 137 -0.33 -16.30 5.93
C THR A 137 1.17 -16.09 6.16
N ALA A 138 2.02 -16.37 5.17
CA ALA A 138 3.46 -16.13 5.29
C ALA A 138 3.78 -14.64 5.49
N TYR A 139 3.11 -13.75 4.76
CA TYR A 139 3.27 -12.30 4.90
C TYR A 139 2.91 -11.83 6.31
N GLU A 140 1.71 -12.15 6.78
CA GLU A 140 1.23 -11.73 8.09
C GLU A 140 2.13 -12.23 9.22
N GLN A 141 2.55 -13.50 9.15
CA GLN A 141 3.42 -14.09 10.16
C GLN A 141 4.82 -13.48 10.13
N ALA A 142 5.33 -13.11 8.95
CA ALA A 142 6.62 -12.47 8.82
C ALA A 142 6.58 -11.01 9.31
N MET A 143 5.51 -10.26 9.01
CA MET A 143 5.26 -8.92 9.55
C MET A 143 5.13 -8.95 11.08
N GLN A 144 4.36 -9.89 11.63
CA GLN A 144 4.23 -10.07 13.09
C GLN A 144 5.58 -10.44 13.75
N ALA A 145 6.37 -11.30 13.12
CA ALA A 145 7.70 -11.66 13.61
C ALA A 145 8.70 -10.50 13.55
N HIS A 146 8.53 -9.59 12.58
CA HIS A 146 9.38 -8.40 12.41
C HIS A 146 8.97 -7.25 13.33
N PHE A 147 7.66 -7.05 13.53
CA PHE A 147 7.07 -6.00 14.36
C PHE A 147 6.23 -6.59 15.51
N PRO A 148 6.84 -7.33 16.46
CA PRO A 148 6.08 -8.15 17.43
C PRO A 148 5.21 -7.34 18.41
N THR A 149 5.56 -6.08 18.67
CA THR A 149 4.83 -5.21 19.61
C THR A 149 4.32 -3.93 18.94
N HIS A 150 4.50 -3.77 17.63
CA HIS A 150 4.14 -2.56 16.90
C HIS A 150 2.96 -2.85 15.97
N PRO A 151 1.96 -1.94 15.83
CA PRO A 151 0.78 -2.16 15.01
C PRO A 151 1.04 -2.47 13.53
N LEU A 152 2.20 -2.09 12.98
CA LEU A 152 2.63 -2.53 11.63
C LEU A 152 2.68 -4.06 11.47
N GLY A 153 2.84 -4.82 12.57
CA GLY A 153 2.80 -6.27 12.55
C GLY A 153 1.38 -6.87 12.61
N TRP A 154 0.33 -6.04 12.64
CA TRP A 154 -1.05 -6.50 12.74
C TRP A 154 -1.64 -6.82 11.37
N LYS A 155 -2.56 -7.79 11.35
CA LYS A 155 -3.32 -8.16 10.16
C LYS A 155 -4.23 -7.01 9.75
N ILE A 156 -4.21 -6.63 8.48
CA ILE A 156 -5.10 -5.57 7.94
C ILE A 156 -6.57 -5.94 8.14
N LEU A 157 -6.93 -7.22 7.92
CA LEU A 157 -8.30 -7.71 8.09
C LEU A 157 -8.67 -7.90 9.58
N GLY A 158 -7.71 -7.77 10.49
CA GLY A 158 -7.85 -8.22 11.88
C GLY A 158 -7.84 -9.74 12.00
N THR A 159 -8.37 -10.23 13.11
CA THR A 159 -8.56 -11.66 13.38
C THR A 159 -10.04 -11.97 13.49
N SER A 160 -10.42 -13.24 13.32
CA SER A 160 -11.82 -13.66 13.54
C SER A 160 -12.34 -13.27 14.92
N ASP A 161 -11.49 -13.32 15.95
CA ASP A 161 -11.84 -12.92 17.31
C ASP A 161 -12.04 -11.40 17.44
N SER A 162 -11.12 -10.59 16.89
CA SER A 162 -11.23 -9.13 16.96
C SER A 162 -12.43 -8.62 16.16
N VAL A 163 -12.64 -9.13 14.94
CA VAL A 163 -13.79 -8.75 14.09
C VAL A 163 -15.12 -9.23 14.68
N SER A 164 -15.16 -10.40 15.31
CA SER A 164 -16.35 -10.86 16.03
C SER A 164 -16.69 -9.96 17.22
N ALA A 165 -15.67 -9.45 17.93
CA ALA A 165 -15.83 -8.56 19.07
C ALA A 165 -16.12 -7.09 18.69
N LEU A 166 -15.80 -6.67 17.46
CA LEU A 166 -16.05 -5.32 16.96
C LEU A 166 -17.54 -4.96 17.03
N THR A 167 -17.80 -3.72 17.44
CA THR A 167 -19.14 -3.14 17.49
C THR A 167 -19.25 -1.95 16.55
N ALA A 168 -20.46 -1.69 16.04
CA ALA A 168 -20.71 -0.52 15.19
C ALA A 168 -20.38 0.79 15.93
N GLU A 169 -20.49 0.82 17.26
CA GLU A 169 -20.12 1.99 18.06
C GLU A 169 -18.61 2.22 18.08
N SER A 170 -17.82 1.16 18.28
CA SER A 170 -16.36 1.24 18.20
C SER A 170 -15.90 1.69 16.81
N MET A 171 -16.56 1.23 15.75
CA MET A 171 -16.30 1.68 14.38
C MET A 171 -16.66 3.15 14.16
N ARG A 172 -17.82 3.60 14.64
CA ARG A 172 -18.20 5.02 14.58
C ARG A 172 -17.20 5.90 15.34
N GLN A 173 -16.72 5.43 16.49
CA GLN A 173 -15.68 6.14 17.24
C GLN A 173 -14.36 6.19 16.47
N TYR A 174 -13.91 5.06 15.91
CA TYR A 174 -12.70 5.01 15.08
C TYR A 174 -12.80 5.95 13.88
N HIS A 175 -13.93 5.94 13.15
CA HIS A 175 -14.20 6.86 12.05
C HIS A 175 -14.17 8.32 12.52
N ALA A 176 -14.86 8.64 13.62
CA ALA A 176 -14.86 9.99 14.17
C ALA A 176 -13.45 10.45 14.59
N ASP A 177 -12.57 9.55 15.04
CA ASP A 177 -11.22 9.90 15.47
C ASP A 177 -10.27 10.06 14.29
N HIS A 178 -10.38 9.22 13.26
CA HIS A 178 -9.40 9.11 12.16
C HIS A 178 -9.81 9.84 10.87
N TYR A 179 -11.11 9.95 10.59
CA TYR A 179 -11.64 10.57 9.39
C TYR A 179 -11.85 12.08 9.60
N ARG A 180 -10.73 12.77 9.83
CA ARG A 180 -10.64 14.24 9.95
C ARG A 180 -9.97 14.81 8.72
N THR A 181 -10.43 15.98 8.28
CA THR A 181 -9.94 16.62 7.05
C THR A 181 -8.45 16.91 7.02
N GLY A 182 -7.83 17.23 8.17
CA GLY A 182 -6.38 17.42 8.28
C GLY A 182 -5.57 16.11 8.29
N ASN A 183 -6.25 14.97 8.17
CA ASN A 183 -5.68 13.64 7.98
C ASN A 183 -6.05 13.05 6.59
N MET A 184 -6.58 13.88 5.70
CA MET A 184 -7.02 13.49 4.36
C MET A 184 -6.42 14.40 3.30
N VAL A 185 -6.27 13.85 2.10
CA VAL A 185 -6.03 14.63 0.88
C VAL A 185 -6.98 14.16 -0.21
N LEU A 186 -7.69 15.11 -0.83
CA LEU A 186 -8.43 14.88 -2.06
C LEU A 186 -7.53 15.20 -3.25
N VAL A 187 -7.44 14.26 -4.18
CA VAL A 187 -6.56 14.33 -5.34
C VAL A 187 -7.40 14.24 -6.61
N VAL A 188 -7.13 15.12 -7.58
CA VAL A 188 -7.70 15.06 -8.93
C VAL A 188 -6.59 15.01 -9.98
N ALA A 189 -6.63 14.07 -10.90
CA ALA A 189 -5.67 13.98 -12.00
C ALA A 189 -6.39 13.82 -13.33
N GLY A 190 -5.92 14.47 -14.39
CA GLY A 190 -6.49 14.36 -15.74
C GLY A 190 -7.28 15.60 -16.18
N ARG A 191 -8.33 15.42 -16.98
CA ARG A 191 -9.06 16.55 -17.58
C ARG A 191 -10.16 17.07 -16.65
N ALA A 192 -9.91 18.20 -16.02
CA ALA A 192 -10.89 18.96 -15.25
C ALA A 192 -10.59 20.46 -15.35
N ASP A 193 -11.51 21.29 -14.88
CA ASP A 193 -11.29 22.71 -14.62
C ASP A 193 -11.07 22.93 -13.12
N TRP A 194 -10.07 23.74 -12.76
CA TRP A 194 -9.67 23.91 -11.36
C TRP A 194 -10.74 24.63 -10.53
N ASP A 195 -11.38 25.66 -11.08
CA ASP A 195 -12.40 26.41 -10.37
C ASP A 195 -13.64 25.54 -10.12
N ASP A 196 -14.00 24.68 -11.09
CA ASP A 196 -15.03 23.67 -10.90
C ASP A 196 -14.66 22.63 -9.84
N VAL A 197 -13.41 22.14 -9.82
CA VAL A 197 -12.93 21.23 -8.76
C VAL A 197 -13.06 21.89 -7.39
N CYS A 198 -12.57 23.11 -7.21
CA CYS A 198 -12.67 23.82 -5.94
C CYS A 198 -14.13 23.99 -5.49
N ARG A 199 -15.02 24.37 -6.42
CA ARG A 199 -16.45 24.54 -6.13
C ARG A 199 -17.10 23.23 -5.70
N LEU A 200 -16.86 22.13 -6.42
CA LEU A 200 -17.44 20.82 -6.12
C LEU A 200 -16.94 20.28 -4.79
N VAL A 201 -15.64 20.44 -4.50
CA VAL A 201 -15.06 19.96 -3.24
C VAL A 201 -15.54 20.81 -2.06
N GLU A 202 -15.69 22.12 -2.21
CA GLU A 202 -16.31 22.96 -1.18
C GLU A 202 -17.78 22.56 -0.93
N GLU A 203 -18.55 22.31 -2.01
CA GLU A 203 -19.96 21.90 -1.93
C GLU A 203 -20.16 20.58 -1.19
N HIS A 204 -19.36 19.56 -1.49
CA HIS A 204 -19.55 18.21 -0.96
C HIS A 204 -18.71 17.90 0.28
N CYS A 205 -17.56 18.54 0.45
CA CYS A 205 -16.61 18.24 1.52
C CYS A 205 -16.43 19.40 2.50
N GLY A 206 -16.95 20.61 2.24
CA GLY A 206 -16.77 21.79 3.09
C GLY A 206 -17.32 21.63 4.51
N SER A 207 -18.36 20.80 4.69
CA SER A 207 -18.95 20.51 6.00
C SER A 207 -18.26 19.40 6.78
N PHE A 208 -17.20 18.78 6.25
CA PHE A 208 -16.52 17.69 6.93
C PHE A 208 -15.88 18.15 8.25
N PRO A 209 -15.86 17.28 9.29
CA PRO A 209 -15.26 17.59 10.56
C PRO A 209 -13.76 17.88 10.43
N GLY A 210 -13.41 19.11 10.77
CA GLY A 210 -12.03 19.56 10.91
C GLY A 210 -11.25 18.80 11.99
N GLY A 211 -9.93 18.80 11.86
CA GLY A 211 -9.01 18.25 12.86
C GLY A 211 -7.72 17.75 12.24
N ARG A 212 -6.62 17.82 12.99
CA ARG A 212 -5.34 17.23 12.59
C ARG A 212 -5.00 16.08 13.52
N ILE A 213 -4.55 14.99 12.93
CA ILE A 213 -4.14 13.78 13.64
C ILE A 213 -2.62 13.69 13.55
N GLN A 214 -2.00 13.28 14.64
CA GLN A 214 -0.57 12.96 14.66
C GLN A 214 -0.42 11.46 14.75
N ARG A 215 0.26 10.88 13.75
CA ARG A 215 0.76 9.51 13.80
C ARG A 215 2.11 9.49 14.49
N ASP A 216 2.33 8.55 15.39
CA ASP A 216 3.66 8.27 15.93
C ASP A 216 4.51 7.63 14.83
N THR A 217 5.53 8.34 14.37
CA THR A 217 6.47 7.88 13.32
C THR A 217 7.82 7.48 13.92
N SER A 218 7.89 7.17 15.21
CA SER A 218 9.10 6.62 15.81
C SER A 218 9.42 5.26 15.20
N ALA A 219 10.72 5.00 14.98
CA ALA A 219 11.16 3.73 14.42
C ALA A 219 10.76 2.59 15.38
N PRO A 220 9.99 1.60 14.91
CA PRO A 220 9.52 0.50 15.74
C PRO A 220 10.70 -0.42 16.13
N PRO A 221 10.62 -1.10 17.29
CA PRO A 221 11.58 -2.13 17.61
C PRO A 221 11.47 -3.29 16.62
N VAL A 222 12.59 -3.67 16.03
CA VAL A 222 12.69 -4.85 15.16
C VAL A 222 12.82 -6.10 16.02
N GLY A 223 12.02 -7.11 15.72
CA GLY A 223 12.11 -8.43 16.32
C GLY A 223 13.25 -9.25 15.73
N GLY A 224 12.91 -10.39 15.12
CA GLY A 224 13.86 -11.34 14.57
C GLY A 224 13.54 -12.77 14.98
N GLN A 225 12.37 -13.27 14.54
CA GLN A 225 11.91 -14.62 14.84
C GLN A 225 11.67 -15.41 13.55
N THR A 226 11.82 -16.72 13.64
CA THR A 226 11.41 -17.67 12.61
C THR A 226 10.09 -18.32 13.01
N GLN A 227 9.06 -18.15 12.20
CA GLN A 227 7.76 -18.80 12.34
C GLN A 227 7.61 -19.90 11.29
N VAL A 228 7.19 -21.09 11.72
CA VAL A 228 6.97 -22.24 10.84
C VAL A 228 5.53 -22.70 10.97
N ILE A 229 4.77 -22.61 9.88
CA ILE A 229 3.37 -22.97 9.81
C ILE A 229 3.26 -24.20 8.90
N GLU A 230 3.13 -25.36 9.54
CA GLU A 230 2.98 -26.62 8.81
C GLU A 230 1.60 -26.68 8.15
N ARG A 231 1.59 -26.82 6.82
CA ARG A 231 0.40 -27.00 5.99
C ARG A 231 0.63 -28.17 5.02
N PRO A 232 0.40 -29.42 5.45
CA PRO A 232 0.69 -30.62 4.65
C PRO A 232 -0.08 -30.72 3.33
N SER A 233 -1.18 -29.98 3.18
CA SER A 233 -1.98 -29.90 1.96
C SER A 233 -1.37 -28.99 0.88
N SER A 234 -0.37 -28.17 1.22
CA SER A 234 0.29 -27.29 0.25
C SER A 234 1.21 -28.09 -0.67
N LEU A 235 1.32 -27.66 -1.94
CA LEU A 235 2.21 -28.29 -2.91
C LEU A 235 3.63 -27.70 -2.88
N GLN A 236 3.77 -26.47 -2.38
CA GLN A 236 5.00 -25.71 -2.31
C GLN A 236 5.28 -25.28 -0.87
N GLN A 237 6.55 -24.97 -0.60
CA GLN A 237 6.96 -24.21 0.56
C GLN A 237 7.04 -22.73 0.17
N HIS A 238 6.34 -21.89 0.93
CA HIS A 238 6.36 -20.44 0.78
C HIS A 238 7.13 -19.84 1.94
N VAL A 239 8.20 -19.10 1.66
CA VAL A 239 9.03 -18.43 2.66
C VAL A 239 8.96 -16.93 2.43
N MET A 240 8.75 -16.17 3.50
CA MET A 240 8.92 -14.73 3.52
C MET A 240 9.96 -14.33 4.55
N GLN A 241 10.91 -13.49 4.14
CA GLN A 241 11.94 -12.96 5.03
C GLN A 241 11.91 -11.44 5.03
N LEU A 242 11.98 -10.83 6.22
CA LEU A 242 12.02 -9.39 6.39
C LEU A 242 13.31 -8.93 7.04
N ALA A 243 13.80 -7.79 6.57
CA ALA A 243 14.88 -7.04 7.20
C ALA A 243 14.57 -5.54 7.16
N PRO A 244 15.19 -4.72 8.02
CA PRO A 244 14.99 -3.27 8.02
C PRO A 244 15.43 -2.63 6.70
N ALA A 245 14.64 -1.68 6.22
CA ALA A 245 14.96 -0.84 5.06
C ALA A 245 14.64 0.64 5.37
N PRO A 246 14.99 1.58 4.48
CA PRO A 246 14.74 3.00 4.72
C PRO A 246 13.25 3.34 4.87
N ALA A 247 12.94 4.35 5.69
CA ALA A 247 11.59 4.91 5.82
C ALA A 247 11.16 5.71 4.56
N ALA A 248 9.85 5.98 4.45
CA ALA A 248 9.27 6.70 3.30
C ALA A 248 9.83 8.12 3.10
N ASP A 249 10.28 8.78 4.16
CA ASP A 249 10.91 10.11 4.11
C ASP A 249 12.44 10.06 3.97
N HIS A 250 13.02 8.86 3.89
CA HIS A 250 14.47 8.70 3.85
C HIS A 250 15.06 9.09 2.49
N ARG A 251 16.20 9.79 2.52
CA ARG A 251 16.91 10.26 1.31
C ARG A 251 17.28 9.14 0.32
N LEU A 252 17.46 7.92 0.84
CA LEU A 252 17.88 6.73 0.07
C LEU A 252 16.72 5.85 -0.43
N ARG A 253 15.45 6.25 -0.25
CA ARG A 253 14.29 5.42 -0.65
C ARG A 253 14.29 5.03 -2.13
N TYR A 254 14.68 5.94 -3.03
CA TYR A 254 14.78 5.64 -4.47
C TYR A 254 15.97 4.73 -4.80
N ALA A 255 17.06 4.84 -4.02
CA ALA A 255 18.15 3.88 -4.11
C ALA A 255 17.68 2.49 -3.66
N ALA A 256 16.80 2.41 -2.66
CA ALA A 256 16.22 1.16 -2.21
C ALA A 256 15.27 0.53 -3.23
N GLU A 257 14.42 1.33 -3.87
CA GLU A 257 13.57 0.88 -4.98
C GLU A 257 14.42 0.30 -6.14
N LEU A 258 15.50 0.98 -6.53
CA LEU A 258 16.43 0.50 -7.56
C LEU A 258 17.12 -0.79 -7.15
N LEU A 259 17.57 -0.90 -5.90
CA LEU A 259 18.22 -2.12 -5.40
C LEU A 259 17.25 -3.31 -5.42
N GLY A 260 15.98 -3.10 -5.04
CA GLY A 260 14.93 -4.11 -5.13
C GLY A 260 14.77 -4.65 -6.55
N VAL A 261 14.75 -3.75 -7.55
CA VAL A 261 14.68 -4.16 -8.96
C VAL A 261 15.91 -4.97 -9.40
N ILE A 262 17.11 -4.52 -9.03
CA ILE A 262 18.37 -5.19 -9.42
C ILE A 262 18.44 -6.60 -8.84
N VAL A 263 18.05 -6.76 -7.58
CA VAL A 263 18.24 -8.01 -6.86
C VAL A 263 17.07 -8.96 -7.06
N GLY A 264 15.83 -8.48 -7.06
CA GLY A 264 14.66 -9.36 -7.03
C GLY A 264 13.45 -8.93 -7.85
N ASP A 265 13.60 -8.15 -8.93
CA ASP A 265 12.54 -8.05 -9.95
C ASP A 265 12.26 -9.43 -10.56
N HIS A 266 11.03 -9.65 -11.03
CA HIS A 266 10.57 -10.95 -11.55
C HIS A 266 11.25 -11.37 -12.88
N SER A 267 12.10 -10.51 -13.44
CA SER A 267 12.83 -10.76 -14.68
C SER A 267 14.18 -10.04 -14.65
N SER A 268 15.22 -10.70 -15.16
CA SER A 268 16.56 -10.14 -15.31
C SER A 268 17.27 -9.68 -14.02
N SER A 269 16.72 -9.99 -12.84
CA SER A 269 17.34 -9.71 -11.54
C SER A 269 18.33 -10.80 -11.12
N ARG A 270 19.15 -10.54 -10.09
CA ARG A 270 20.09 -11.55 -9.58
C ARG A 270 19.39 -12.81 -9.07
N LEU A 271 18.29 -12.67 -8.32
CA LEU A 271 17.50 -13.81 -7.83
C LEU A 271 16.82 -14.57 -8.98
N TYR A 272 16.36 -13.87 -10.02
CA TYR A 272 15.80 -14.51 -11.20
C TYR A 272 16.81 -15.45 -11.88
N TRP A 273 18.02 -14.95 -12.17
CA TRP A 273 19.05 -15.75 -12.84
C TRP A 273 19.63 -16.87 -11.97
N GLU A 274 19.69 -16.68 -10.65
CA GLU A 274 20.21 -17.69 -9.74
C GLU A 274 19.19 -18.78 -9.41
N LEU A 275 17.90 -18.44 -9.25
CA LEU A 275 16.88 -19.39 -8.78
C LEU A 275 15.81 -19.74 -9.82
N VAL A 276 15.25 -18.76 -10.52
CA VAL A 276 14.04 -18.96 -11.34
C VAL A 276 14.38 -19.51 -12.73
N ASP A 277 15.31 -18.90 -13.45
CA ASP A 277 15.72 -19.33 -14.80
C ASP A 277 16.28 -20.77 -14.82
N PRO A 278 17.14 -21.19 -13.87
CA PRO A 278 17.60 -22.57 -13.79
C PRO A 278 16.54 -23.58 -13.31
N GLY A 279 15.40 -23.10 -12.81
CA GLY A 279 14.30 -23.93 -12.29
C GLY A 279 14.53 -24.48 -10.88
N HIS A 280 15.31 -23.79 -10.04
CA HIS A 280 15.49 -24.14 -8.63
C HIS A 280 14.30 -23.73 -7.76
N ALA A 281 13.65 -22.62 -8.10
CA ALA A 281 12.42 -22.14 -7.46
C ALA A 281 11.41 -21.70 -8.53
N GLU A 282 10.12 -21.75 -8.18
CA GLU A 282 9.07 -21.19 -9.05
C GLU A 282 8.99 -19.66 -8.93
N SER A 283 9.36 -19.10 -7.77
CA SER A 283 9.43 -17.65 -7.53
C SER A 283 10.53 -17.32 -6.51
N ALA A 284 11.25 -16.22 -6.76
CA ALA A 284 12.25 -15.67 -5.87
C ALA A 284 12.36 -14.15 -6.11
N ASP A 285 11.81 -13.37 -5.20
CA ASP A 285 11.61 -11.92 -5.37
C ASP A 285 12.12 -11.15 -4.14
N LEU A 286 12.50 -9.89 -4.36
CA LEU A 286 12.85 -8.93 -3.31
C LEU A 286 12.09 -7.64 -3.57
N ALA A 287 11.25 -7.25 -2.62
CA ALA A 287 10.54 -5.98 -2.62
C ALA A 287 11.09 -5.04 -1.54
N TYR A 288 10.87 -3.75 -1.75
CA TYR A 288 11.07 -2.69 -0.77
C TYR A 288 9.71 -2.09 -0.44
N ASN A 289 9.36 -2.09 0.85
CA ASN A 289 8.17 -1.43 1.36
C ASN A 289 8.62 -0.28 2.27
N ASP A 290 8.13 0.93 1.99
CA ASP A 290 8.37 2.11 2.79
C ASP A 290 7.17 2.47 3.64
N TYR A 291 7.44 2.83 4.90
CA TYR A 291 6.42 3.20 5.88
C TYR A 291 6.81 4.51 6.59
N ASP A 292 5.87 5.08 7.33
CA ASP A 292 6.14 6.21 8.22
C ASP A 292 7.08 5.77 9.36
N GLY A 293 8.33 6.24 9.34
CA GLY A 293 9.34 5.99 10.38
C GLY A 293 10.14 4.68 10.25
N THR A 294 9.83 3.83 9.27
CA THR A 294 10.56 2.57 9.00
C THR A 294 10.35 2.09 7.58
N GLY A 295 11.12 1.11 7.11
CA GLY A 295 10.85 0.35 5.90
C GLY A 295 11.23 -1.10 6.08
N THR A 296 10.86 -1.94 5.12
CA THR A 296 11.25 -3.36 5.10
C THR A 296 11.73 -3.80 3.73
N TRP A 297 12.79 -4.60 3.74
CA TRP A 297 13.10 -5.52 2.67
C TRP A 297 12.19 -6.73 2.83
N LEU A 298 11.47 -7.13 1.79
CA LEU A 298 10.60 -8.30 1.80
C LEU A 298 11.06 -9.28 0.73
N THR A 299 11.68 -10.37 1.17
CA THR A 299 12.04 -11.49 0.30
C THR A 299 10.91 -12.49 0.24
N TYR A 300 10.55 -12.95 -0.95
CA TYR A 300 9.61 -14.06 -1.13
C TYR A 300 10.28 -15.20 -1.89
N LEU A 301 10.11 -16.43 -1.41
CA LEU A 301 10.55 -17.67 -2.07
C LEU A 301 9.38 -18.64 -2.14
N GLY A 302 9.05 -19.09 -3.34
CA GLY A 302 8.13 -20.19 -3.60
C GLY A 302 8.89 -21.33 -4.28
N CYS A 303 9.04 -22.46 -3.59
CA CYS A 303 9.76 -23.61 -4.14
C CYS A 303 9.21 -24.94 -3.63
N ARG A 304 9.78 -26.04 -4.12
CA ARG A 304 9.48 -27.37 -3.58
C ARG A 304 10.04 -27.53 -2.16
N PRO A 305 9.33 -28.23 -1.26
CA PRO A 305 9.77 -28.44 0.12
C PRO A 305 11.18 -28.99 0.24
N GLU A 306 11.56 -29.92 -0.64
CA GLU A 306 12.86 -30.61 -0.56
C GLU A 306 14.05 -29.70 -0.88
N THR A 307 13.80 -28.59 -1.57
CA THR A 307 14.84 -27.65 -2.06
C THR A 307 14.91 -26.36 -1.24
N VAL A 308 14.05 -26.17 -0.24
CA VAL A 308 13.95 -24.88 0.46
C VAL A 308 15.27 -24.45 1.11
N GLY A 309 15.98 -25.37 1.78
CA GLY A 309 17.24 -25.06 2.46
C GLY A 309 18.31 -24.63 1.47
N GLU A 310 18.49 -25.39 0.38
CA GLU A 310 19.44 -25.06 -0.69
C GLU A 310 19.10 -23.71 -1.36
N ASN A 311 17.82 -23.42 -1.55
CA ASN A 311 17.37 -22.17 -2.17
C ASN A 311 17.57 -20.96 -1.24
N LEU A 312 17.37 -21.10 0.08
CA LEU A 312 17.67 -20.05 1.04
C LEU A 312 19.17 -19.76 1.10
N GLU A 313 20.02 -20.79 1.07
CA GLU A 313 21.47 -20.62 0.97
C GLU A 313 21.88 -19.84 -0.30
N ARG A 314 21.21 -20.10 -1.44
CA ARG A 314 21.44 -19.33 -2.68
C ARG A 314 21.04 -17.87 -2.54
N ILE A 315 19.87 -17.58 -1.97
CA ILE A 315 19.41 -16.21 -1.72
C ILE A 315 20.42 -15.47 -0.83
N HIS A 316 20.84 -16.08 0.28
CA HIS A 316 21.80 -15.47 1.20
C HIS A 316 23.17 -15.29 0.55
N SER A 317 23.61 -16.21 -0.30
CA SER A 317 24.83 -16.05 -1.09
C SER A 317 24.74 -14.86 -2.04
N VAL A 318 23.59 -14.63 -2.69
CA VAL A 318 23.36 -13.43 -3.53
C VAL A 318 23.41 -12.17 -2.67
N TYR A 319 22.76 -12.16 -1.50
CA TYR A 319 22.76 -11.00 -0.59
C TYR A 319 24.17 -10.68 -0.08
N ASP A 320 24.93 -11.69 0.38
CA ASP A 320 26.31 -11.53 0.80
C ASP A 320 27.19 -10.95 -0.30
N GLN A 321 26.99 -11.39 -1.54
CA GLN A 321 27.72 -10.84 -2.68
C GLN A 321 27.34 -9.38 -2.93
N VAL A 322 26.05 -9.04 -2.94
CA VAL A 322 25.56 -7.66 -3.13
C VAL A 322 26.07 -6.75 -2.01
N ASN A 323 25.96 -7.17 -0.75
CA ASN A 323 26.41 -6.40 0.41
C ASN A 323 27.93 -6.13 0.37
N ARG A 324 28.73 -7.10 -0.10
CA ARG A 324 30.19 -6.99 -0.14
C ARG A 324 30.73 -6.25 -1.36
N GLU A 325 30.19 -6.55 -2.53
CA GLU A 325 30.71 -6.12 -3.83
C GLU A 325 29.89 -4.99 -4.45
N GLY A 326 28.68 -4.75 -3.95
CA GLY A 326 27.73 -3.80 -4.50
C GLY A 326 27.12 -4.27 -5.81
N ILE A 327 26.71 -3.27 -6.59
CA ILE A 327 26.15 -3.44 -7.93
C ILE A 327 27.10 -2.88 -8.99
N SER A 328 26.98 -3.39 -10.21
CA SER A 328 27.68 -2.82 -11.36
C SER A 328 26.95 -1.59 -11.91
N PRO A 329 27.67 -0.67 -12.59
CA PRO A 329 27.04 0.46 -13.28
C PRO A 329 26.02 0.02 -14.34
N THR A 330 26.23 -1.13 -14.99
CA THR A 330 25.30 -1.67 -15.99
C THR A 330 23.99 -2.13 -15.36
N GLU A 331 24.04 -2.80 -14.21
CA GLU A 331 22.83 -3.19 -13.46
C GLU A 331 22.05 -1.95 -13.02
N LEU A 332 22.75 -0.92 -12.55
CA LEU A 332 22.12 0.35 -12.18
C LEU A 332 21.41 1.00 -13.37
N GLU A 333 22.09 1.12 -14.51
CA GLU A 333 21.52 1.72 -15.73
C GLU A 333 20.28 0.94 -16.21
N GLN A 334 20.31 -0.40 -16.15
CA GLN A 334 19.17 -1.24 -16.50
C GLN A 334 17.98 -1.01 -15.55
N ALA A 335 18.22 -0.97 -14.24
CA ALA A 335 17.19 -0.71 -13.24
C ALA A 335 16.61 0.71 -13.37
N GLN A 336 17.45 1.71 -13.62
CA GLN A 336 17.01 3.09 -13.90
C GLN A 336 16.10 3.14 -15.12
N ASN A 337 16.48 2.48 -16.22
CA ASN A 337 15.64 2.40 -17.42
C ASN A 337 14.31 1.68 -17.15
N ARG A 338 14.33 0.61 -16.35
CA ARG A 338 13.14 -0.16 -15.96
C ARG A 338 12.17 0.70 -15.15
N ILE A 339 12.63 1.35 -14.09
CA ILE A 339 11.82 2.22 -13.23
C ILE A 339 11.34 3.46 -13.99
N ALA A 340 12.22 4.13 -14.75
CA ALA A 340 11.85 5.28 -15.56
C ALA A 340 10.73 4.95 -16.56
N SER A 341 10.85 3.81 -17.25
CA SER A 341 9.79 3.31 -18.14
C SER A 341 8.48 3.05 -17.39
N ALA A 342 8.53 2.41 -16.23
CA ALA A 342 7.36 2.17 -15.40
C ALA A 342 6.67 3.47 -14.93
N ILE A 343 7.46 4.47 -14.50
CA ILE A 343 6.97 5.80 -14.11
C ILE A 343 6.24 6.47 -15.28
N VAL A 344 6.84 6.50 -16.47
CA VAL A 344 6.24 7.13 -17.65
C VAL A 344 4.97 6.42 -18.07
N LEU A 345 5.02 5.10 -18.28
CA LEU A 345 3.87 4.32 -18.76
C LEU A 345 2.69 4.37 -17.78
N ARG A 346 2.95 4.36 -16.47
CA ARG A 346 1.92 4.56 -15.45
C ARG A 346 1.34 5.98 -15.53
N SER A 347 2.19 6.98 -15.70
CA SER A 347 1.84 8.40 -15.72
C SER A 347 1.06 8.86 -16.96
N GLU A 348 1.01 8.06 -18.03
CA GLU A 348 0.16 8.33 -19.20
C GLU A 348 -1.34 8.27 -18.88
N ARG A 349 -1.72 7.61 -17.78
CA ARG A 349 -3.11 7.45 -17.35
C ARG A 349 -3.40 8.34 -16.14
N PRO A 350 -4.53 9.07 -16.10
CA PRO A 350 -4.94 9.85 -14.93
C PRO A 350 -4.91 9.05 -13.61
N MET A 351 -5.35 7.80 -13.62
CA MET A 351 -5.30 6.92 -12.44
C MET A 351 -3.87 6.68 -11.93
N GLY A 352 -2.90 6.55 -12.85
CA GLY A 352 -1.51 6.36 -12.47
C GLY A 352 -0.88 7.60 -11.83
N ARG A 353 -1.32 8.79 -12.24
CA ARG A 353 -0.96 10.05 -11.56
C ARG A 353 -1.69 10.21 -10.22
N LEU A 354 -2.97 9.86 -10.14
CA LEU A 354 -3.75 9.92 -8.91
C LEU A 354 -3.05 9.19 -7.76
N GLY A 355 -2.66 7.93 -7.97
CA GLY A 355 -2.00 7.11 -6.95
C GLY A 355 -0.65 7.69 -6.51
N ALA A 356 0.19 8.11 -7.46
CA ALA A 356 1.50 8.69 -7.15
C ALA A 356 1.39 9.99 -6.36
N LEU A 357 0.45 10.87 -6.73
CA LEU A 357 0.18 12.13 -6.04
C LEU A 357 -0.35 11.89 -4.63
N GLY A 358 -1.35 11.03 -4.48
CA GLY A 358 -1.99 10.76 -3.19
C GLY A 358 -1.05 10.16 -2.18
N ILE A 359 -0.33 9.09 -2.54
CA ILE A 359 0.64 8.45 -1.65
C ILE A 359 1.76 9.42 -1.28
N ASN A 360 2.38 10.09 -2.26
CA ASN A 360 3.48 11.02 -1.96
C ASN A 360 3.03 12.19 -1.08
N TRP A 361 1.78 12.66 -1.23
CA TRP A 361 1.22 13.69 -0.36
C TRP A 361 0.94 13.19 1.06
N VAL A 362 0.37 12.00 1.21
CA VAL A 362 0.08 11.41 2.53
C VAL A 362 1.34 11.25 3.37
N TYR A 363 2.42 10.74 2.76
CA TYR A 363 3.69 10.52 3.45
C TYR A 363 4.48 11.82 3.62
N LEU A 364 4.68 12.57 2.54
CA LEU A 364 5.69 13.62 2.48
C LEU A 364 5.11 15.04 2.43
N GLY A 365 3.81 15.18 2.15
CA GLY A 365 3.16 16.49 1.94
C GLY A 365 3.80 17.26 0.78
N GLN A 366 4.23 16.54 -0.26
CA GLN A 366 4.99 17.11 -1.38
C GLN A 366 4.35 16.76 -2.72
N TYR A 367 4.36 17.73 -3.64
CA TYR A 367 4.13 17.47 -5.05
C TYR A 367 5.41 17.00 -5.72
N ARG A 368 5.31 15.98 -6.57
CA ARG A 368 6.38 15.53 -7.46
C ARG A 368 5.83 15.30 -8.86
N SER A 369 6.39 16.01 -9.82
CA SER A 369 6.06 15.80 -11.22
C SER A 369 6.70 14.51 -11.72
N VAL A 370 6.21 14.01 -12.86
CA VAL A 370 6.85 12.88 -13.56
C VAL A 370 8.32 13.16 -13.82
N GLN A 371 8.66 14.41 -14.17
CA GLN A 371 10.04 14.79 -14.45
C GLN A 371 10.90 14.77 -13.18
N ASP A 372 10.38 15.21 -12.04
CA ASP A 372 11.11 15.17 -10.76
C ASP A 372 11.48 13.73 -10.38
N ASP A 373 10.55 12.79 -10.57
CA ASP A 373 10.80 11.37 -10.31
C ASP A 373 11.83 10.79 -11.28
N LEU A 374 11.74 11.11 -12.58
CA LEU A 374 12.71 10.68 -13.58
C LEU A 374 14.11 11.23 -13.29
N ASP A 375 14.22 12.51 -12.96
CA ASP A 375 15.49 13.17 -12.64
C ASP A 375 16.10 12.58 -11.36
N THR A 376 15.26 12.24 -10.39
CA THR A 376 15.71 11.59 -9.15
C THR A 376 16.26 10.20 -9.43
N VAL A 377 15.53 9.36 -10.17
CA VAL A 377 15.99 8.01 -10.54
C VAL A 377 17.28 8.06 -11.36
N ALA A 378 17.35 8.95 -12.35
CA ALA A 378 18.53 9.12 -13.19
C ALA A 378 19.75 9.67 -12.42
N GLY A 379 19.50 10.42 -11.35
CA GLY A 379 20.54 10.99 -10.50
C GLY A 379 21.17 10.02 -9.50
N ILE A 380 20.56 8.87 -9.22
CA ILE A 380 21.11 7.86 -8.30
C ILE A 380 22.40 7.26 -8.87
N THR A 381 23.40 7.12 -8.01
CA THR A 381 24.71 6.57 -8.34
C THR A 381 24.96 5.22 -7.65
N VAL A 382 26.00 4.49 -8.09
CA VAL A 382 26.45 3.26 -7.41
C VAL A 382 26.91 3.56 -5.98
N ASP A 383 27.44 4.75 -5.72
CA ASP A 383 27.85 5.17 -4.38
C ASP A 383 26.64 5.35 -3.44
N ASP A 384 25.50 5.83 -3.96
CA ASP A 384 24.26 5.92 -3.16
C ASP A 384 23.74 4.54 -2.78
N ILE A 385 23.85 3.56 -3.68
CA ILE A 385 23.52 2.15 -3.40
C ILE A 385 24.50 1.56 -2.38
N GLY A 386 25.79 1.89 -2.49
CA GLY A 386 26.79 1.48 -1.48
C GLY A 386 26.52 2.07 -0.10
N GLN A 387 26.08 3.33 -0.01
CA GLN A 387 25.64 3.94 1.24
C GLN A 387 24.38 3.25 1.79
N LEU A 388 23.41 2.97 0.92
CA LEU A 388 22.21 2.22 1.30
C LEU A 388 22.56 0.88 1.90
N LEU A 389 23.41 0.08 1.25
CA LEU A 389 23.82 -1.24 1.74
C LEU A 389 24.61 -1.18 3.05
N ALA A 390 25.32 -0.08 3.31
CA ALA A 390 26.01 0.14 4.57
C ALA A 390 25.05 0.50 5.73
N GLU A 391 23.96 1.22 5.45
CA GLU A 391 22.93 1.61 6.42
C GLU A 391 21.88 0.51 6.62
N TYR A 392 21.50 -0.17 5.54
CA TYR A 392 20.41 -1.15 5.43
C TYR A 392 20.85 -2.35 4.57
N PRO A 393 21.76 -3.20 5.07
CA PRO A 393 22.23 -4.37 4.33
C PRO A 393 21.05 -5.30 4.00
N LEU A 394 21.15 -6.00 2.87
CA LEU A 394 20.20 -7.06 2.54
C LEU A 394 20.42 -8.22 3.51
N ASP A 395 19.36 -8.63 4.21
CA ASP A 395 19.43 -9.65 5.25
C ASP A 395 18.05 -10.33 5.39
N ALA A 396 17.97 -11.33 6.27
CA ALA A 396 16.78 -12.07 6.62
C ALA A 396 16.62 -12.12 8.15
N VAL A 397 16.19 -11.01 8.75
CA VAL A 397 16.09 -10.86 10.22
C VAL A 397 14.91 -11.67 10.77
N SER A 398 13.73 -11.51 10.17
CA SER A 398 12.53 -12.26 10.53
C SER A 398 12.15 -13.17 9.38
N THR A 399 11.71 -14.39 9.67
CA THR A 399 11.31 -15.35 8.65
C THR A 399 9.95 -15.95 9.03
N ALA A 400 9.05 -16.06 8.08
CA ALA A 400 7.90 -16.95 8.21
C ALA A 400 7.87 -17.91 7.03
N THR A 401 7.44 -19.14 7.31
CA THR A 401 7.30 -20.16 6.28
C THR A 401 5.98 -20.89 6.43
N VAL A 402 5.34 -21.15 5.31
CA VAL A 402 4.05 -21.85 5.23
C VAL A 402 4.17 -22.92 4.16
N GLY A 403 3.92 -24.17 4.55
CA GLY A 403 4.01 -25.30 3.61
C GLY A 403 4.21 -26.64 4.31
N PRO A 404 4.53 -27.71 3.56
CA PRO A 404 4.58 -29.07 4.09
C PRO A 404 5.60 -29.33 5.19
N LEU A 405 6.62 -28.47 5.36
CA LEU A 405 7.66 -28.67 6.34
C LEU A 405 7.26 -28.20 7.75
N SER A 406 7.69 -28.96 8.76
CA SER A 406 7.55 -28.62 10.19
C SER A 406 8.79 -27.90 10.78
N SER A 407 9.86 -27.76 10.00
CA SER A 407 11.05 -26.97 10.30
C SER A 407 11.74 -26.51 9.02
N LEU A 408 12.42 -25.36 9.07
CA LEU A 408 13.31 -24.88 8.01
C LEU A 408 14.72 -25.47 8.11
#